data_AF-A0A2M7I321-F1
#
_entry.id   AF-A0A2M7I321-F1
#
_cell.length_a   1.000
_cell.length_b   1.000
_cell.length_c   1.000
_cell.angle_alpha   90.00
_cell.angle_beta   90.00
_cell.angle_gamma   90.00
#
_symmetry.space_group_name_H-M   'P 1'
#
loop_
_entity.id
_entity.type
_entity.pdbx_description
1 polymer ?
#
loop_
_entity_poly.entity_id
_entity_poly.type
_entity_poly.pdbx_seq_one_letter_code
_entity_poly.pdbx_strand_id
1 'polypeptide(L)'
;FISNSNHIPMSCDGVRDAMPVLFEILKEEKEPAVRAVLGHFIFVYIHPYMDGNGRIGRFLMNVMLASGGFPWTVIPLEKRNDYMSALEKASVEQNINDFAKFIAEFVSGNK
;
A
#
# COMPACT_ATOMS: atom_id res chain seq x y z
N PHE A 1 -9.44 -4.50 -13.92
CA PHE A 1 -8.22 -3.95 -14.55
C PHE A 1 -7.76 -2.76 -13.72
N ILE A 2 -6.50 -2.75 -13.29
CA ILE A 2 -5.87 -1.55 -12.76
C ILE A 2 -5.39 -0.76 -13.98
N SER A 3 -5.95 0.43 -14.20
CA SER A 3 -5.56 1.24 -15.37
C SER A 3 -4.07 1.54 -15.33
N ASN A 4 -3.37 1.32 -16.46
CA ASN A 4 -1.93 1.55 -16.64
C ASN A 4 -1.00 0.70 -15.74
N SER A 5 -1.38 -0.53 -15.43
CA SER A 5 -0.51 -1.49 -14.74
C SER A 5 -0.49 -2.82 -15.48
N ASN A 6 0.67 -3.47 -15.52
CA ASN A 6 0.80 -4.86 -15.98
C ASN A 6 0.38 -5.87 -14.92
N HIS A 7 0.09 -5.42 -13.69
CA HIS A 7 -0.38 -6.27 -12.61
C HIS A 7 -1.79 -6.79 -12.90
N ILE A 8 -1.96 -8.10 -12.73
CA ILE A 8 -3.25 -8.79 -12.85
C ILE A 8 -3.78 -9.00 -11.43
N PRO A 9 -4.95 -8.43 -11.07
CA PRO A 9 -5.61 -8.68 -9.80
C PRO A 9 -5.78 -10.17 -9.49
N MET A 10 -5.82 -10.50 -8.20
CA MET A 10 -6.07 -11.88 -7.77
C MET A 10 -7.46 -12.35 -8.20
N SER A 11 -7.59 -13.65 -8.43
CA SER A 11 -8.90 -14.30 -8.62
C SER A 11 -9.75 -14.21 -7.34
N CYS A 12 -11.06 -14.42 -7.44
CA CYS A 12 -11.95 -14.37 -6.27
C CYS A 12 -11.52 -15.35 -5.15
N ASP A 13 -11.05 -16.54 -5.52
CA ASP A 13 -10.52 -17.50 -4.54
C ASP A 13 -9.18 -17.01 -3.96
N GLY A 14 -8.29 -16.46 -4.79
CA GLY A 14 -7.05 -15.87 -4.31
C GLY A 14 -7.26 -14.71 -3.34
N VAL A 15 -8.28 -13.87 -3.57
CA VAL A 15 -8.69 -12.81 -2.64
C VAL A 15 -9.18 -13.41 -1.32
N ARG A 16 -10.02 -14.46 -1.37
CA ARG A 16 -10.55 -15.14 -0.18
C ARG A 16 -9.43 -15.70 0.69
N ASP A 17 -8.37 -16.23 0.06
CA ASP A 17 -7.24 -16.83 0.76
C ASP A 17 -6.25 -15.76 1.27
N ALA A 18 -5.96 -14.73 0.46
CA ALA A 18 -4.93 -13.75 0.78
C ALA A 18 -5.37 -12.69 1.81
N MET A 19 -6.65 -12.31 1.83
CA MET A 19 -7.12 -11.26 2.75
C MET A 19 -6.97 -11.63 4.23
N PRO A 20 -7.35 -12.84 4.71
CA PRO A 20 -7.09 -13.26 6.09
C PRO A 20 -5.60 -13.22 6.45
N VAL A 21 -4.73 -13.73 5.56
CA VAL A 21 -3.28 -13.75 5.75
C VAL A 21 -2.72 -12.33 5.86
N LEU A 22 -3.22 -11.38 5.06
CA LEU A 22 -2.85 -9.98 5.19
C LEU A 22 -3.14 -9.46 6.61
N PHE A 23 -4.33 -9.73 7.16
CA PHE A 23 -4.67 -9.28 8.52
C PHE A 23 -3.81 -9.93 9.61
N GLU A 24 -3.46 -11.21 9.45
CA GLU A 24 -2.54 -11.90 10.36
C GLU A 24 -1.16 -11.23 10.37
N ILE A 25 -0.55 -11.02 9.19
CA ILE A 25 0.75 -10.36 9.05
C ILE A 25 0.71 -8.94 9.64
N LEU A 26 -0.35 -8.18 9.40
CA LEU A 26 -0.48 -6.83 9.95
C LEU A 26 -0.63 -6.79 11.47
N LYS A 27 -1.19 -7.84 12.08
CA LYS A 27 -1.30 -7.97 13.53
C LYS A 27 0.05 -8.31 14.18
N GLU A 28 0.89 -9.07 13.47
CA GLU A 28 2.20 -9.51 13.95
C GLU A 28 3.31 -8.47 13.74
N GLU A 29 3.24 -7.68 12.67
CA GLU A 29 4.24 -6.65 12.37
C GLU A 29 4.20 -5.54 13.44
N LYS A 30 5.29 -5.37 14.21
CA LYS A 30 5.35 -4.43 15.34
C LYS A 30 5.71 -3.02 14.94
N GLU A 31 6.44 -2.83 13.85
CA GLU A 31 6.89 -1.52 13.38
C GLU A 31 5.78 -0.84 12.58
N PRO A 32 5.19 0.28 13.08
CA PRO A 32 4.05 0.91 12.43
C PRO A 32 4.35 1.41 11.02
N ALA A 33 5.57 1.89 10.75
CA ALA A 33 5.96 2.33 9.42
C ALA A 33 6.00 1.17 8.41
N VAL A 34 6.54 0.02 8.82
CA VAL A 34 6.56 -1.20 8.00
C VAL A 34 5.14 -1.70 7.78
N ARG A 35 4.32 -1.74 8.84
CA ARG A 35 2.91 -2.12 8.75
C ARG A 35 2.15 -1.26 7.76
N ALA A 36 2.35 0.06 7.77
CA ALA A 36 1.72 1.00 6.86
C ALA A 36 2.07 0.73 5.38
N VAL A 37 3.36 0.53 5.09
CA VAL A 37 3.84 0.25 3.72
C VAL A 37 3.30 -1.09 3.22
N LEU A 38 3.44 -2.16 4.02
CA LEU A 38 2.98 -3.50 3.65
C LEU A 38 1.45 -3.56 3.53
N GLY A 39 0.73 -3.00 4.49
CA GLY A 39 -0.72 -2.98 4.51
C GLY A 39 -1.29 -2.27 3.29
N HIS A 40 -0.73 -1.11 2.94
CA HIS A 40 -1.09 -0.42 1.71
C HIS A 40 -0.82 -1.28 0.46
N PHE A 41 0.43 -1.70 0.28
CA PHE A 41 0.87 -2.34 -0.95
C PHE A 41 0.14 -3.66 -1.18
N ILE A 42 0.12 -4.54 -0.18
CA ILE A 42 -0.47 -5.88 -0.31
C ILE A 42 -1.98 -5.77 -0.53
N PHE A 43 -2.68 -4.86 0.16
CA PHE A 43 -4.12 -4.65 -0.07
C PHE A 43 -4.43 -4.22 -1.52
N VAL A 44 -3.67 -3.26 -2.05
CA VAL A 44 -3.83 -2.78 -3.43
C VAL A 44 -3.45 -3.85 -4.45
N TYR A 45 -2.46 -4.69 -4.12
CA TYR A 45 -2.04 -5.84 -4.92
C TYR A 45 -3.11 -6.93 -4.99
N ILE A 46 -3.71 -7.29 -3.85
CA ILE A 46 -4.83 -8.26 -3.79
C ILE A 46 -6.02 -7.73 -4.60
N HIS A 47 -6.31 -6.43 -4.49
CA HIS A 47 -7.37 -5.74 -5.21
C HIS A 47 -8.78 -6.32 -4.98
N PRO A 48 -9.25 -6.41 -3.73
CA PRO A 48 -10.47 -7.15 -3.37
C PRO A 48 -11.79 -6.53 -3.87
N TYR A 49 -11.80 -5.23 -4.23
CA TYR A 49 -13.01 -4.53 -4.65
C TYR A 49 -13.00 -4.17 -6.13
N MET A 50 -14.19 -3.90 -6.71
CA MET A 50 -14.32 -3.45 -8.10
C MET A 50 -13.78 -2.04 -8.33
N ASP A 51 -13.91 -1.17 -7.33
CA ASP A 51 -13.38 0.20 -7.31
C ASP A 51 -13.05 0.58 -5.85
N GLY A 52 -12.21 1.59 -5.66
CA GLY A 52 -11.90 2.15 -4.35
C GLY A 52 -10.64 1.58 -3.70
N ASN A 53 -10.00 0.56 -4.27
CA ASN A 53 -8.83 -0.10 -3.67
C ASN A 53 -7.71 0.89 -3.33
N GLY A 54 -7.38 1.82 -4.23
CA GLY A 54 -6.35 2.84 -3.94
C GLY A 54 -6.76 3.82 -2.83
N ARG A 55 -8.05 4.14 -2.69
CA ARG A 55 -8.57 5.01 -1.62
C ARG A 55 -8.49 4.30 -0.26
N ILE A 56 -8.92 3.04 -0.21
CA ILE A 56 -8.87 2.21 0.99
C ILE A 56 -7.42 1.91 1.38
N GLY A 57 -6.55 1.60 0.41
CA GLY A 57 -5.12 1.38 0.66
C GLY A 57 -4.44 2.57 1.33
N ARG A 58 -4.67 3.80 0.83
CA ARG A 58 -4.15 5.03 1.45
C ARG A 58 -4.77 5.33 2.81
N PHE A 59 -6.04 4.97 3.01
CA PHE A 59 -6.67 5.09 4.33
C PHE A 59 -6.03 4.12 5.33
N LEU A 60 -5.86 2.86 4.95
CA LEU A 60 -5.23 1.82 5.76
C LEU A 60 -3.79 2.19 6.15
N MET A 61 -3.01 2.68 5.17
CA MET A 61 -1.68 3.24 5.39
C MET A 61 -1.67 4.27 6.51
N ASN A 62 -2.59 5.24 6.43
CA ASN A 62 -2.66 6.33 7.40
C ASN A 62 -3.15 5.89 8.78
N VAL A 63 -4.07 4.94 8.86
CA VAL A 63 -4.49 4.33 10.14
C VAL A 63 -3.30 3.68 10.84
N MET A 64 -2.45 2.97 10.08
CA MET A 64 -1.26 2.32 10.62
C MET A 64 -0.19 3.32 11.05
N LEU A 65 0.07 4.35 10.24
CA LEU A 65 0.95 5.47 10.60
C LEU A 65 0.48 6.16 11.89
N ALA A 66 -0.80 6.53 11.95
CA ALA A 66 -1.39 7.17 13.13
C ALA A 66 -1.29 6.29 14.39
N SER A 67 -1.46 4.97 14.25
CA SER A 67 -1.30 4.03 15.38
C SER A 67 0.12 3.99 15.95
N GLY A 68 1.12 4.42 15.16
CA GLY A 68 2.52 4.54 15.57
C GLY A 68 2.95 5.96 15.98
N GLY A 69 2.02 6.93 16.04
CA GLY A 69 2.34 8.32 16.34
C GLY A 69 2.93 9.10 15.15
N PHE A 70 2.90 8.54 13.94
CA PHE A 70 3.30 9.25 12.73
C PHE A 70 2.18 10.22 12.28
N PRO A 71 2.55 11.34 11.64
CA PRO A 71 1.58 12.29 11.11
C PRO A 71 0.76 11.65 9.99
N TRP A 72 -0.45 12.18 9.79
CA TRP A 72 -1.27 11.81 8.63
C TRP A 72 -0.58 12.27 7.34
N THR A 73 -0.37 11.35 6.42
CA THR A 73 0.38 11.55 5.18
C THR A 73 -0.57 11.62 3.99
N VAL A 74 -0.48 12.72 3.23
CA VAL A 74 -1.19 12.93 1.97
C VAL A 74 -0.18 12.88 0.83
N ILE A 75 -0.45 12.03 -0.16
CA ILE A 75 0.33 11.98 -1.41
C ILE A 75 -0.24 13.06 -2.34
N PRO A 76 0.54 14.10 -2.70
CA PRO A 76 0.08 15.16 -3.59
C PRO A 76 -0.26 14.63 -4.99
N LEU A 77 -1.17 15.30 -5.69
CA LEU A 77 -1.62 14.87 -7.02
C LEU A 77 -0.47 14.89 -8.04
N GLU A 78 0.45 15.85 -7.88
CA GLU A 78 1.65 16.03 -8.71
C GLU A 78 2.59 14.81 -8.62
N LYS A 79 2.53 14.09 -7.50
CA LYS A 79 3.33 12.90 -7.20
C LYS A 79 2.65 11.59 -7.62
N ARG A 80 1.50 11.68 -8.29
CA ARG A 80 0.75 10.50 -8.75
C ARG A 80 1.59 9.60 -9.65
N ASN A 81 2.36 10.16 -10.58
CA ASN A 81 3.13 9.35 -11.52
C ASN A 81 4.25 8.58 -10.80
N ASP A 82 4.96 9.23 -9.89
CA ASP A 82 5.99 8.62 -9.05
C ASP A 82 5.41 7.48 -8.19
N TYR A 83 4.26 7.74 -7.54
CA TYR A 83 3.52 6.75 -6.76
C TYR A 83 3.10 5.53 -7.58
N MET A 84 2.51 5.75 -8.77
CA MET A 84 2.09 4.66 -9.65
C MET A 84 3.29 3.86 -10.17
N SER A 85 4.40 4.53 -10.51
CA SER A 85 5.63 3.87 -10.95
C SER A 85 6.23 3.00 -9.85
N ALA A 86 6.26 3.49 -8.60
CA ALA A 86 6.75 2.73 -7.46
C ALA A 86 5.88 1.48 -7.18
N LEU A 87 4.55 1.58 -7.32
CA LEU A 87 3.65 0.43 -7.21
C LEU A 87 3.83 -0.59 -8.35
N GLU A 88 4.05 -0.12 -9.57
CA GLU A 88 4.28 -1.00 -10.72
C GLU A 88 5.56 -1.82 -10.51
N LYS A 89 6.67 -1.18 -10.12
CA LYS A 89 7.92 -1.89 -9.80
C LYS A 89 7.73 -2.88 -8.65
N ALA A 90 7.01 -2.49 -7.60
CA ALA A 90 6.76 -3.37 -6.47
C ALA A 90 5.92 -4.60 -6.87
N SER A 91 4.95 -4.44 -7.75
CA SER A 91 4.05 -5.53 -8.18
C SER A 91 4.64 -6.43 -9.26
N VAL A 92 5.40 -5.88 -10.22
CA VAL A 92 5.95 -6.60 -11.38
C VAL A 92 7.37 -7.09 -11.12
N GLU A 93 8.22 -6.24 -10.55
CA GLU A 93 9.65 -6.55 -10.30
C GLU A 93 9.90 -7.09 -8.89
N GLN A 94 8.85 -7.23 -8.07
CA GLN A 94 8.91 -7.66 -6.67
C GLN A 94 9.85 -6.79 -5.80
N ASN A 95 10.04 -5.53 -6.19
CA ASN A 95 10.90 -4.59 -5.49
C ASN A 95 10.08 -3.49 -4.79
N ILE A 96 9.76 -3.72 -3.52
CA ILE A 96 8.98 -2.76 -2.72
C ILE A 96 9.79 -1.55 -2.24
N ASN A 97 11.12 -1.56 -2.40
CA ASN A 97 11.99 -0.53 -1.81
C ASN A 97 11.68 0.88 -2.32
N ASP A 98 11.37 1.01 -3.61
CA ASP A 98 11.03 2.31 -4.21
C ASP A 98 9.72 2.85 -3.62
N PHE A 99 8.74 1.98 -3.40
CA PHE A 99 7.48 2.36 -2.75
C PHE A 99 7.69 2.74 -1.27
N ALA A 100 8.49 1.98 -0.53
CA ALA A 100 8.82 2.28 0.85
C ALA A 100 9.54 3.64 1.00
N LYS A 101 10.53 3.90 0.14
CA LYS A 101 11.26 5.18 0.08
C LYS A 101 10.32 6.33 -0.26
N PHE A 102 9.48 6.15 -1.27
CA PHE A 102 8.49 7.15 -1.66
C PHE A 102 7.58 7.54 -0.50
N ILE A 103 7.05 6.57 0.28
CA ILE A 103 6.24 6.89 1.46
C ILE A 103 7.07 7.60 2.54
N ALA A 104 8.31 7.15 2.78
CA ALA A 104 9.18 7.73 3.81
C ALA A 104 9.50 9.23 3.57
N GLU A 105 9.53 9.68 2.31
CA GLU A 105 9.68 11.10 1.94
C GLU A 105 8.57 11.97 2.56
N PHE A 106 7.34 11.47 2.64
CA PHE A 106 6.20 12.23 3.16
C PHE A 106 5.94 12.02 4.65
N VAL A 107 6.49 10.96 5.24
CA VAL A 107 6.42 10.71 6.68
C VAL A 107 7.44 11.57 7.44
N SER A 108 8.61 11.80 6.84
CA SER A 108 9.74 12.52 7.47
C SER A 108 9.64 14.05 7.38
N GLY A 109 8.74 14.58 6.56
CA GLY A 109 8.64 16.01 6.23
C GLY A 109 7.77 16.89 7.13
N ASN A 110 7.18 16.34 8.19
CA ASN A 110 6.27 17.06 9.11
C ASN A 110 6.89 17.28 10.51
N LYS A 111 8.19 17.56 10.58
CA LYS A 111 8.83 18.14 11.77
C LYS A 111 8.98 19.63 11.61
#